data_AF-A0AAD4Q4N3-F1
#
_entry.id   AF-A0AAD4Q4N3-F1
#
_cell.length_a   1.000
_cell.length_b   1.000
_cell.length_c   1.000
_cell.angle_alpha   90.00
_cell.angle_beta   90.00
_cell.angle_gamma   90.00
#
_symmetry.space_group_name_H-M   'P 1'
#
loop_
_entity.id
_entity.type
_entity.pdbx_description
1 polymer ?
#
loop_
_entity_poly.entity_id
_entity_poly.type
_entity_poly.pdbx_seq_one_letter_code
_entity_poly.pdbx_strand_id
1 'polypeptide(L)'
;MACPGAACKQFPAGITTAATWDRDFIYARSYAMGKEYCDLEIHVAMGMVTVGGTNPYDTGIATWHGVKGMMDSGVQICSKHVIAYEYETFRNPTNFTEPCGIYNASEQVPISSNVDENTTHDIHLWSFAEAVSAVTTHKMCAYNAINDTHSCANSESNNGLLKAEFGF
;
A
#
# COMPACT_ATOMS: atom_id res chain seq x y z
N MET A 1 -2.33 -18.77 24.99
CA MET A 1 -0.92 -18.71 25.44
C MET A 1 -0.31 -17.54 24.67
N ALA A 2 -0.27 -16.35 25.28
CA ALA A 2 0.33 -15.16 24.66
C ALA A 2 1.83 -15.22 24.92
N CYS A 3 2.65 -15.11 23.88
CA CYS A 3 4.11 -15.11 24.02
C CYS A 3 4.53 -13.80 24.71
N PRO A 4 5.19 -13.84 25.88
CA PRO A 4 5.78 -12.66 26.48
C PRO A 4 7.08 -12.31 25.74
N GLY A 5 7.09 -11.18 25.03
CA GLY A 5 8.33 -10.44 24.75
C GLY A 5 9.19 -10.88 23.57
N ALA A 6 8.62 -11.16 22.40
CA ALA A 6 9.43 -11.11 21.18
C ALA A 6 9.78 -9.65 20.89
N ALA A 7 11.04 -9.28 21.11
CA ALA A 7 11.52 -7.92 20.89
C ALA A 7 11.65 -7.65 19.39
N CYS A 8 10.82 -6.76 18.85
CA CYS A 8 10.94 -6.27 17.49
C CYS A 8 11.85 -5.04 17.42
N LYS A 9 12.48 -4.81 16.26
CA LYS A 9 13.26 -3.60 16.00
C LYS A 9 12.37 -2.55 15.35
N GLN A 10 12.56 -1.30 15.76
CA GLN A 10 11.95 -0.18 15.06
C GLN A 10 12.84 0.21 13.87
N PHE A 11 12.53 -0.34 12.70
CA PHE A 11 13.23 -0.01 11.46
C PHE A 11 12.96 1.45 11.03
N PRO A 12 13.88 2.08 10.26
CA PRO A 12 13.62 3.38 9.63
C PRO A 12 12.34 3.35 8.79
N ALA A 13 11.65 4.49 8.64
CA ALA A 13 10.46 4.57 7.80
C ALA A 13 10.80 4.41 6.30
N GLY A 14 9.77 4.19 5.47
CA GLY A 14 9.92 4.10 4.02
C GLY A 14 10.62 5.31 3.42
N ILE A 15 10.23 6.52 3.82
CA ILE A 15 10.86 7.78 3.34
C ILE A 15 12.35 7.89 3.71
N THR A 16 12.73 7.48 4.93
CA THR A 16 14.14 7.47 5.35
C THR A 16 14.95 6.46 4.56
N THR A 17 14.33 5.32 4.22
CA THR A 17 14.96 4.27 3.41
C THR A 17 15.08 4.73 1.95
N ALA A 18 14.06 5.39 1.41
CA ALA A 18 14.10 5.94 0.05
C ALA A 18 15.21 7.00 -0.10
N ALA A 19 15.46 7.78 0.94
CA ALA A 19 16.51 8.80 0.94
C ALA A 19 17.95 8.23 0.84
N THR A 20 18.15 6.92 0.97
CA THR A 20 19.48 6.30 0.73
C THR A 20 19.79 6.14 -0.75
N TRP A 21 18.76 6.08 -1.62
CA TRP A 21 18.90 5.74 -3.05
C TRP A 21 19.65 4.41 -3.28
N ASP A 22 19.59 3.51 -2.29
CA ASP A 22 20.35 2.26 -2.26
C ASP A 22 19.38 1.06 -2.28
N ARG A 23 19.37 0.37 -3.42
CA ARG A 23 18.53 -0.81 -3.68
C ARG A 23 18.82 -1.97 -2.74
N ASP A 24 20.09 -2.20 -2.44
CA ASP A 24 20.53 -3.29 -1.58
C ASP A 24 20.10 -3.00 -0.14
N PHE A 25 20.20 -1.74 0.28
CA PHE A 25 19.71 -1.31 1.60
C PHE A 25 18.18 -1.45 1.73
N ILE A 26 17.41 -1.06 0.72
CA ILE A 26 15.94 -1.23 0.70
C ILE A 26 15.57 -2.71 0.84
N TYR A 27 16.19 -3.58 0.05
CA TYR A 27 15.98 -5.02 0.12
C TYR A 27 16.35 -5.58 1.49
N ALA A 28 17.56 -5.28 1.99
CA ALA A 28 18.06 -5.82 3.26
C ALA A 28 17.18 -5.39 4.45
N ARG A 29 16.72 -4.14 4.45
CA ARG A 29 15.76 -3.64 5.45
C ARG A 29 14.47 -4.44 5.41
N SER A 30 13.89 -4.66 4.23
CA SER A 30 12.65 -5.41 4.07
C SER A 30 12.79 -6.88 4.42
N TYR A 31 13.90 -7.53 4.06
CA TYR A 31 14.19 -8.90 4.46
C TYR A 31 14.29 -9.05 5.98
N ALA A 32 14.98 -8.12 6.65
CA ALA A 32 15.11 -8.13 8.10
C ALA A 32 13.75 -7.91 8.80
N MET A 33 12.92 -6.97 8.31
CA MET A 33 11.54 -6.82 8.80
C MET A 33 10.73 -8.09 8.60
N GLY A 34 10.80 -8.70 7.41
CA GLY A 34 10.08 -9.92 7.08
C GLY A 34 10.47 -11.10 7.98
N LYS A 35 11.74 -11.20 8.37
CA LYS A 35 12.18 -12.19 9.37
C LYS A 35 11.51 -11.98 10.72
N GLU A 36 11.43 -10.75 11.21
CA GLU A 36 10.69 -10.47 12.45
C GLU A 36 9.20 -10.82 12.33
N TYR A 37 8.57 -10.56 11.19
CA TYR A 37 7.18 -11.00 10.96
C TYR A 37 7.05 -12.53 11.05
N CYS A 38 7.94 -13.29 10.41
CA CYS A 38 7.93 -14.76 10.49
C CYS A 38 8.17 -15.27 11.91
N ASP A 39 9.15 -14.72 12.61
CA ASP A 39 9.48 -15.11 13.99
C ASP A 39 8.33 -14.81 14.98
N LEU A 40 7.50 -13.82 14.64
CA LEU A 40 6.26 -13.46 15.35
C LEU A 40 5.02 -14.24 14.87
N GLU A 41 5.19 -15.22 13.98
CA GLU A 41 4.12 -16.04 13.40
C GLU A 41 3.06 -15.22 12.62
N ILE A 42 3.44 -14.05 12.13
CA ILE A 42 2.58 -13.22 11.27
C ILE A 42 2.67 -13.77 9.84
N HIS A 43 1.52 -14.22 9.33
CA HIS A 43 1.46 -14.86 8.01
C HIS A 43 1.47 -13.85 6.87
N VAL A 44 0.71 -12.76 7.02
CA VAL A 44 0.58 -11.69 6.02
C VAL A 44 0.97 -10.36 6.65
N ALA A 45 2.08 -9.79 6.21
CA ALA A 45 2.50 -8.46 6.58
C ALA A 45 1.67 -7.41 5.82
N MET A 46 1.02 -6.51 6.55
CA MET A 46 0.40 -5.31 5.99
C MET A 46 1.44 -4.22 5.72
N GLY A 47 2.34 -4.50 4.78
CA GLY A 47 3.51 -3.69 4.48
C GLY A 47 3.52 -3.17 3.05
N MET A 48 4.59 -2.46 2.71
CA MET A 48 4.82 -1.84 1.40
C MET A 48 3.70 -0.89 0.97
N VAL A 49 3.93 0.39 1.23
CA VAL A 49 3.08 1.45 0.70
C VAL A 49 3.50 1.73 -0.75
N THR A 50 2.57 1.59 -1.70
CA THR A 50 2.78 1.73 -3.15
C THR A 50 2.21 3.04 -3.70
N VAL A 51 1.93 4.01 -2.82
CA VAL A 51 1.33 5.33 -3.14
C VAL A 51 2.03 6.45 -2.37
N GLY A 52 1.83 7.71 -2.78
CA GLY A 52 2.35 8.89 -2.08
C GLY A 52 3.84 9.19 -2.28
N GLY A 53 4.50 8.51 -3.22
CA GLY A 53 5.85 8.87 -3.65
C GLY A 53 5.85 10.02 -4.64
N THR A 54 6.84 10.91 -4.57
CA THR A 54 6.94 12.08 -5.47
C THR A 54 7.33 11.71 -6.90
N ASN A 55 7.90 10.52 -7.10
CA ASN A 55 8.30 10.00 -8.40
C ASN A 55 7.85 8.53 -8.53
N PRO A 56 7.01 8.18 -9.53
CA PRO A 56 6.54 6.80 -9.72
C PRO A 56 7.68 5.81 -9.98
N TYR A 57 8.76 6.23 -10.65
CA TYR A 57 9.90 5.39 -10.98
C TYR A 57 10.69 4.96 -9.73
N ASP A 58 11.12 5.93 -8.93
CA ASP A 58 11.92 5.66 -7.73
C ASP A 58 11.10 4.88 -6.69
N THR A 59 9.82 5.23 -6.57
CA THR A 59 8.87 4.51 -5.70
C THR A 59 8.68 3.08 -6.18
N GLY A 60 8.56 2.86 -7.50
CA GLY A 60 8.48 1.53 -8.09
C GLY A 60 9.70 0.65 -7.78
N ILE A 61 10.92 1.19 -7.94
CA ILE A 61 12.15 0.48 -7.55
C ILE A 61 12.12 0.11 -6.07
N ALA A 62 11.77 1.06 -5.20
CA ALA A 62 11.68 0.81 -3.76
C ALA A 62 10.60 -0.22 -3.41
N THR A 63 9.47 -0.19 -4.13
CA THR A 63 8.40 -1.18 -3.99
C THR A 63 8.89 -2.57 -4.38
N TRP A 64 9.53 -2.71 -5.54
CA TRP A 64 10.05 -4.00 -6.00
C TRP A 64 11.00 -4.64 -4.99
N HIS A 65 12.05 -3.90 -4.59
CA HIS A 65 13.05 -4.40 -3.64
C HIS A 65 12.43 -4.67 -2.26
N GLY A 66 11.48 -3.83 -1.84
CA GLY A 66 10.81 -3.98 -0.57
C GLY A 66 9.89 -5.20 -0.51
N VAL A 67 9.09 -5.45 -1.56
CA VAL A 67 8.26 -6.64 -1.70
C VAL A 67 9.14 -7.89 -1.77
N LYS A 68 10.18 -7.86 -2.60
CA LYS A 68 11.10 -8.99 -2.78
C LYS A 68 11.78 -9.39 -1.48
N GLY A 69 12.27 -8.42 -0.70
CA GLY A 69 12.89 -8.68 0.61
C GLY A 69 11.93 -9.34 1.59
N MET A 70 10.69 -8.83 1.70
CA MET A 70 9.66 -9.42 2.57
C MET A 70 9.31 -10.85 2.12
N MET A 71 9.10 -11.08 0.82
CA MET A 71 8.76 -12.40 0.30
C MET A 71 9.88 -13.42 0.50
N ASP A 72 11.13 -13.04 0.28
CA ASP A 72 12.29 -13.92 0.44
C ASP A 72 12.56 -14.29 1.92
N SER A 73 12.04 -13.52 2.88
CA SER A 73 12.12 -13.90 4.30
C SER A 73 11.19 -15.04 4.68
N GLY A 74 10.14 -15.27 3.87
CA GLY A 74 9.08 -16.26 4.08
C GLY A 74 7.71 -15.69 4.49
N VAL A 75 7.56 -14.36 4.61
CA VAL A 75 6.26 -13.74 4.95
C VAL A 75 5.50 -13.33 3.69
N GLN A 76 4.17 -13.54 3.68
CA GLN A 76 3.32 -13.00 2.61
C GLN A 76 3.16 -11.48 2.79
N ILE A 77 3.02 -10.73 1.70
CA ILE A 77 2.92 -9.27 1.74
C ILE A 77 1.62 -8.76 1.14
N CYS A 78 0.97 -7.83 1.84
CA CYS A 78 -0.22 -7.11 1.39
C CYS A 78 0.14 -5.67 1.03
N SER A 79 0.47 -5.45 -0.25
CA SER A 79 0.83 -4.13 -0.78
C SER A 79 -0.37 -3.17 -0.74
N LYS A 80 -0.15 -1.93 -0.31
CA LYS A 80 -1.24 -0.99 0.03
C LYS A 80 -0.89 0.47 -0.30
N HIS A 81 -1.82 1.42 -0.36
CA HIS A 81 -3.25 1.27 -0.56
C HIS A 81 -3.51 1.48 -2.05
N VAL A 82 -4.24 0.57 -2.68
CA VAL A 82 -4.38 0.50 -4.13
C VAL A 82 -5.81 0.94 -4.48
N ILE A 83 -6.08 2.10 -5.08
CA ILE A 83 -5.19 3.12 -5.69
C ILE A 83 -5.64 4.56 -5.38
N ALA A 84 -4.80 5.54 -5.75
CA ALA A 84 -5.08 6.98 -5.71
C ALA A 84 -5.47 7.51 -4.32
N TYR A 85 -4.83 6.97 -3.28
CA TYR A 85 -5.05 7.33 -1.89
C TYR A 85 -4.01 8.35 -1.42
N GLU A 86 -4.28 9.63 -1.68
CA GLU A 86 -3.31 10.71 -1.49
C GLU A 86 -3.58 11.59 -0.24
N TYR A 87 -4.80 11.52 0.31
CA TYR A 87 -5.20 12.36 1.45
C TYR A 87 -5.89 11.54 2.54
N GLU A 88 -5.52 11.80 3.79
CA GLU A 88 -6.17 11.22 4.96
C GLU A 88 -7.50 11.93 5.27
N THR A 89 -7.57 13.25 5.04
CA THR A 89 -8.77 14.04 5.31
C THR A 89 -9.92 13.54 4.45
N PHE A 90 -11.06 13.27 5.08
CA PHE A 90 -12.25 12.69 4.45
C PHE A 90 -12.08 11.27 3.90
N ARG A 91 -11.09 10.50 4.36
CA ARG A 91 -10.93 9.09 3.92
C ARG A 91 -12.09 8.17 4.34
N ASN A 92 -12.72 8.42 5.48
CA ASN A 92 -13.69 7.50 6.06
C ASN A 92 -15.13 7.92 5.73
N PRO A 93 -16.04 6.93 5.62
CA PRO A 93 -17.46 7.21 5.71
C PRO A 93 -17.85 7.62 7.14
N THR A 94 -18.85 8.49 7.23
CA THR A 94 -19.78 8.72 8.34
C THR A 94 -19.28 8.42 9.78
N ASN A 95 -19.06 9.48 10.58
CA ASN A 95 -18.96 9.40 12.06
C ASN A 95 -17.80 8.53 12.63
N PHE A 96 -16.77 8.21 11.85
CA PHE A 96 -15.63 7.40 12.31
C PHE A 96 -14.30 8.15 12.51
N THR A 97 -14.11 9.39 12.06
CA THR A 97 -12.82 10.09 12.29
C THR A 97 -12.79 11.63 12.26
N GLU A 98 -13.70 12.32 11.58
CA GLU A 98 -13.61 13.80 11.47
C GLU A 98 -14.58 14.50 12.43
N PRO A 99 -14.19 15.64 13.04
CA PRO A 99 -15.09 16.41 13.89
C PRO A 99 -16.38 16.80 13.16
N CYS A 100 -17.52 16.72 13.85
CA CYS A 100 -18.88 16.96 13.36
C CYS A 100 -19.19 18.38 12.81
N GLY A 101 -18.17 19.21 12.56
CA GLY A 101 -18.30 20.60 12.13
C GLY A 101 -18.32 20.83 10.61
N ILE A 102 -18.14 19.79 9.78
CA ILE A 102 -18.07 19.92 8.30
C ILE A 102 -19.29 19.31 7.59
N TYR A 103 -19.73 18.13 8.03
CA TYR A 103 -20.90 17.42 7.48
C TYR A 103 -21.81 16.98 8.62
N ASN A 104 -23.13 16.86 8.38
CA ASN A 104 -23.99 16.23 9.37
C ASN A 104 -23.59 14.76 9.55
N ALA A 105 -23.90 14.20 10.71
CA ALA A 105 -23.70 12.77 10.96
C ALA A 105 -24.38 11.95 9.85
N SER A 106 -23.69 10.93 9.36
CA SER A 106 -24.17 10.03 8.31
C SER A 106 -24.25 10.60 6.88
N GLU A 107 -23.77 11.83 6.62
CA GLU A 107 -23.78 12.41 5.26
C GLU A 107 -22.43 12.35 4.54
N GLN A 108 -21.32 12.20 5.27
CA GLN A 108 -19.99 12.14 4.67
C GLN A 108 -19.71 10.76 4.05
N VAL A 109 -19.43 10.74 2.75
CA VAL A 109 -18.83 9.59 2.05
C VAL A 109 -17.31 9.79 1.93
N PRO A 110 -16.52 8.72 1.68
CA PRO A 110 -15.09 8.86 1.40
C PRO A 110 -14.82 9.83 0.25
N ILE A 111 -13.73 10.58 0.35
CA ILE A 111 -13.27 11.46 -0.73
C ILE A 111 -13.14 10.69 -2.04
N SER A 112 -13.56 11.32 -3.13
CA SER A 112 -13.46 10.77 -4.48
C SER A 112 -12.21 11.30 -5.16
N SER A 113 -11.27 10.42 -5.44
CA SER A 113 -10.11 10.69 -6.28
C SER A 113 -10.56 10.57 -7.74
N ASN A 114 -10.81 11.71 -8.38
CA ASN A 114 -11.18 11.78 -9.79
C ASN A 114 -9.91 11.86 -10.64
N VAL A 115 -9.56 10.75 -11.26
CA VAL A 115 -8.29 10.57 -11.99
C VAL A 115 -8.58 10.07 -13.40
N ASP A 116 -7.87 10.63 -14.38
CA ASP A 116 -7.94 10.17 -15.76
C ASP A 116 -7.11 8.88 -15.96
N GLU A 117 -7.33 8.22 -17.08
CA GLU A 117 -6.71 6.94 -17.42
C GLU A 117 -5.18 7.04 -17.49
N ASN A 118 -4.62 8.07 -18.14
CA ASN A 118 -3.18 8.21 -18.29
C ASN A 118 -2.51 8.44 -16.94
N THR A 119 -3.05 9.35 -16.12
CA THR A 119 -2.54 9.57 -14.75
C THR A 119 -2.64 8.30 -13.90
N THR A 120 -3.71 7.53 -14.09
CA THR A 120 -3.89 6.25 -13.38
C THR A 120 -2.77 5.26 -13.73
N HIS A 121 -2.43 5.09 -15.00
CA HIS A 121 -1.39 4.16 -15.45
C HIS A 121 0.03 4.68 -15.15
N ASP A 122 0.33 5.91 -15.53
CA ASP A 122 1.68 6.46 -15.51
C ASP A 122 2.16 6.82 -14.10
N ILE A 123 1.23 7.19 -13.20
CA ILE A 123 1.56 7.68 -11.86
C ILE A 123 1.12 6.69 -10.79
N HIS A 124 -0.19 6.45 -10.66
CA HIS A 124 -0.73 5.76 -9.48
C HIS A 124 -0.55 4.24 -9.51
N LEU A 125 -0.50 3.63 -10.70
CA LEU A 125 -0.35 2.18 -10.84
C LEU A 125 1.10 1.73 -10.97
N TRP A 126 2.03 2.60 -11.38
CA TRP A 126 3.42 2.23 -11.65
C TRP A 126 4.05 1.42 -10.51
N SER A 127 3.95 1.94 -9.28
CA SER A 127 4.53 1.27 -8.11
C SER A 127 3.82 -0.04 -7.77
N PHE A 128 2.50 -0.14 -8.01
CA PHE A 128 1.80 -1.41 -7.81
C PHE A 128 2.14 -2.44 -8.88
N ALA A 129 2.36 -2.03 -10.14
CA ALA A 129 2.86 -2.92 -11.18
C ALA A 129 4.21 -3.55 -10.78
N GLU A 130 5.10 -2.76 -10.16
CA GLU A 130 6.36 -3.27 -9.58
C GLU A 130 6.15 -4.22 -8.39
N ALA A 131 5.10 -4.00 -7.59
CA ALA A 131 4.72 -4.94 -6.53
C ALA A 131 4.25 -6.30 -7.12
N VAL A 132 3.47 -6.28 -8.20
CA VAL A 132 3.02 -7.48 -8.91
C VAL A 132 4.20 -8.22 -9.54
N SER A 133 5.12 -7.50 -10.18
CA SER A 133 6.33 -8.10 -10.77
C SER A 133 7.27 -8.71 -9.71
N ALA A 134 7.29 -8.15 -8.49
CA ALA A 134 7.95 -8.71 -7.32
C ALA A 134 7.13 -9.80 -6.59
N VAL A 135 5.98 -10.21 -7.15
CA VAL A 135 5.12 -11.29 -6.65
C VAL A 135 4.49 -10.98 -5.29
N THR A 136 3.99 -9.75 -5.10
CA THR A 136 3.12 -9.43 -3.96
C THR A 136 1.95 -10.41 -3.90
N THR A 137 1.61 -10.92 -2.72
CA THR A 137 0.59 -11.98 -2.60
C THR A 137 -0.81 -11.43 -2.37
N HIS A 138 -0.90 -10.27 -1.73
CA HIS A 138 -2.15 -9.60 -1.45
C HIS A 138 -2.05 -8.13 -1.84
N LYS A 139 -3.20 -7.52 -2.01
CA LYS A 139 -3.33 -6.07 -2.15
C LYS A 139 -4.41 -5.55 -1.21
N MET A 140 -4.20 -4.38 -0.65
CA MET A 140 -5.22 -3.67 0.13
C MET A 140 -5.84 -2.59 -0.74
N CYS A 141 -7.15 -2.65 -0.92
CA CYS A 141 -7.89 -1.55 -1.52
C CYS A 141 -7.82 -0.31 -0.62
N ALA A 142 -7.91 0.86 -1.24
CA ALA A 142 -7.90 2.13 -0.52
C ALA A 142 -9.26 2.48 0.10
N TYR A 143 -9.25 3.47 0.97
CA TYR A 143 -10.47 4.03 1.58
C TYR A 143 -11.23 4.97 0.63
N ASN A 144 -10.52 5.75 -0.19
CA ASN A 144 -11.14 6.71 -1.10
C ASN A 144 -12.03 6.02 -2.15
N ALA A 145 -13.00 6.79 -2.65
CA ALA A 145 -13.63 6.48 -3.91
C ALA A 145 -12.70 6.85 -5.07
N ILE A 146 -12.91 6.20 -6.21
CA ILE A 146 -12.27 6.49 -7.50
C ILE A 146 -13.40 6.70 -8.48
N ASN A 147 -13.49 7.90 -9.06
CA ASN A 147 -14.59 8.29 -9.94
C ASN A 147 -15.97 7.94 -9.32
N ASP A 148 -16.15 8.35 -8.06
CA ASP A 148 -17.35 8.19 -7.22
C ASP A 148 -17.72 6.74 -6.83
N THR A 149 -16.86 5.77 -7.15
CA THR A 149 -17.04 4.37 -6.73
C THR A 149 -15.97 3.97 -5.72
N HIS A 150 -16.38 3.43 -4.57
CA HIS A 150 -15.46 3.03 -3.50
C HIS A 150 -14.36 2.06 -4.00
N SER A 151 -13.09 2.32 -3.68
CA SER A 151 -11.96 1.55 -4.22
C SER A 151 -12.07 0.03 -4.00
N CYS A 152 -12.52 -0.42 -2.83
CA CYS A 152 -12.74 -1.86 -2.56
C CYS A 152 -13.87 -2.53 -3.37
N ALA A 153 -14.75 -1.75 -4.00
CA ALA A 153 -15.89 -2.24 -4.79
C ALA A 153 -15.91 -1.68 -6.23
N ASN A 154 -14.83 -1.04 -6.68
CA ASN A 154 -14.72 -0.48 -8.02
C ASN A 154 -14.29 -1.57 -9.02
N SER A 155 -15.15 -1.91 -9.99
CA SER A 155 -14.88 -2.99 -10.95
C SER A 155 -13.78 -2.65 -11.96
N GLU A 156 -13.67 -1.38 -12.35
CA GLU A 156 -12.66 -0.91 -13.28
C GLU A 156 -11.26 -1.11 -12.68
N SER A 157 -11.04 -0.61 -11.47
CA SER A 157 -9.74 -0.80 -10.82
C SER A 157 -9.52 -2.27 -10.44
N ASN A 158 -10.44 -2.92 -9.73
CA ASN A 158 -10.20 -4.26 -9.20
C ASN A 158 -10.16 -5.37 -10.25
N ASN A 159 -11.03 -5.32 -11.26
CA ASN A 159 -11.16 -6.41 -12.23
C ASN A 159 -10.52 -6.05 -13.57
N GLY A 160 -10.64 -4.79 -14.02
CA GLY A 160 -9.99 -4.32 -15.25
C GLY A 160 -8.48 -4.17 -15.07
N LEU A 161 -8.06 -3.17 -14.30
CA LEU A 161 -6.66 -2.81 -14.17
C LEU A 161 -5.86 -3.89 -13.42
N LEU A 162 -6.25 -4.23 -12.20
CA LEU A 162 -5.42 -5.10 -11.36
C LEU A 162 -5.41 -6.56 -11.84
N LYS A 163 -6.59 -7.16 -12.07
CA LYS A 163 -6.68 -8.59 -12.40
C LYS A 163 -6.51 -8.89 -13.88
N ALA A 164 -7.09 -8.09 -14.78
CA ALA A 164 -7.06 -8.38 -16.20
C ALA A 164 -5.80 -7.85 -16.88
N GLU A 165 -5.39 -6.61 -16.60
CA GLU A 165 -4.20 -6.01 -17.23
C GLU A 165 -2.90 -6.46 -16.56
N PHE A 166 -2.80 -6.35 -15.24
CA PHE A 166 -1.57 -6.74 -14.52
C PHE A 166 -1.48 -8.24 -14.20
N GLY A 167 -2.58 -8.98 -14.34
CA GLY A 167 -2.60 -10.43 -14.05
C GLY A 167 -2.38 -10.75 -12.57
N PHE A 168 -2.74 -9.84 -11.66
CA PHE A 168 -2.68 -10.05 -10.22
C PHE A 168 -3.70 -11.09 -9.73
#